data_AF-A0A7W8NMJ3-F1
#
_entry.id   AF-A0A7W8NMJ3-F1
#
_cell.length_a   1.000
_cell.length_b   1.000
_cell.length_c   1.000
_cell.angle_alpha   90.00
_cell.angle_beta   90.00
_cell.angle_gamma   90.00
#
_symmetry.space_group_name_H-M   'P 1'
#
loop_
_entity.id
_entity.type
_entity.pdbx_description
1 polymer ?
#
loop_
_entity_poly.entity_id
_entity_poly.type
_entity_poly.pdbx_seq_one_letter_code
_entity_poly.pdbx_strand_id
1 'polypeptide(L)' 'MNAIFAEEDVPGDQQAFIKINVDLARNWPSITKTKPALPEAEQYKDVKDKLDMLVR' A
#
# COMPACT_ATOMS: atom_id res chain seq x y z
N MET A 1 -8.45 4.21 8.65
CA MET A 1 -8.65 4.73 7.28
C MET A 1 -7.42 5.45 6.68
N ASN A 2 -6.24 5.44 7.31
CA ASN A 2 -5.02 6.02 6.73
C ASN A 2 -4.04 4.92 6.35
N ALA A 3 -3.42 5.03 5.17
CA ALA A 3 -2.47 4.05 4.61
C ALA A 3 -1.15 4.67 4.14
N ILE A 4 -0.99 5.99 4.30
CA ILE A 4 0.22 6.73 3.95
C ILE A 4 0.72 7.36 5.24
N PHE A 5 1.98 7.11 5.55
CA PHE A 5 2.66 7.55 6.76
C PHE A 5 4.03 8.10 6.40
N ALA A 6 4.57 9.01 7.22
CA ALA A 6 5.99 9.28 7.22
C ALA A 6 6.75 8.01 7.67
N GLU A 7 7.99 7.84 7.24
CA GLU A 7 8.76 6.61 7.51
C GLU A 7 8.92 6.38 9.02
N GLU A 8 9.16 7.45 9.78
CA GLU A 8 9.26 7.45 11.24
C GLU A 8 7.94 7.12 11.96
N ASP A 9 6.80 7.33 11.29
CA ASP A 9 5.46 7.14 11.84
C ASP A 9 4.84 5.78 11.46
N VAL A 10 5.56 4.95 10.69
CA VAL A 10 5.06 3.63 10.29
C VAL A 10 4.90 2.73 11.52
N PRO A 11 3.70 2.20 11.79
CA PRO A 11 3.47 1.27 12.90
C PRO A 11 4.39 0.05 12.84
N GLY A 12 4.77 -0.50 13.99
CA GLY A 12 5.72 -1.61 14.09
C GLY A 12 5.32 -2.86 13.29
N ASP A 13 4.02 -3.15 13.21
CA ASP A 13 3.45 -4.25 12.42
C ASP A 13 3.46 -4.01 10.89
N GLN A 14 3.76 -2.78 10.46
CA GLN A 14 3.77 -2.35 9.05
C GLN A 14 5.17 -1.96 8.56
N GLN A 15 6.22 -2.10 9.37
CA GLN A 15 7.60 -1.75 9.02
C GLN A 15 8.11 -2.47 7.75
N ALA A 16 7.61 -3.68 7.47
CA ALA A 16 7.94 -4.42 6.25
C ALA A 16 7.59 -3.65 4.95
N PHE A 17 6.59 -2.75 4.98
CA PHE A 17 6.17 -1.98 3.82
C PHE A 17 7.21 -0.94 3.36
N ILE A 18 8.14 -0.50 4.22
CA ILE A 18 9.21 0.42 3.83
C ILE A 18 10.08 -0.22 2.74
N LYS A 19 10.58 -1.43 3.00
CA LYS A 19 11.40 -2.17 2.04
C LYS A 19 10.61 -2.51 0.77
N ILE A 20 9.35 -2.95 0.93
CA ILE A 20 8.47 -3.27 -0.21
C ILE A 20 8.29 -2.06 -1.13
N ASN A 21 8.05 -0.88 -0.55
CA ASN A 21 7.89 0.34 -1.33
C ASN A 21 9.18 0.71 -2.08
N VAL A 22 10.35 0.60 -1.44
CA VAL A 22 11.65 0.84 -2.11
C VAL A 22 11.87 -0.12 -3.28
N ASP A 23 11.57 -1.41 -3.09
CA ASP A 23 11.77 -2.44 -4.10
C ASP A 23 10.78 -2.27 -5.26
N LEU A 24 9.49 -2.07 -4.98
CA LEU A 24 8.45 -1.98 -6.02
C LEU A 24 8.46 -0.64 -6.75
N ALA A 25 8.76 0.48 -6.09
CA ALA A 25 8.80 1.79 -6.75
C ALA A 25 9.85 1.87 -7.89
N ARG A 26 10.91 1.04 -7.82
CA ARG A 26 11.93 0.95 -8.88
C ARG A 26 11.47 0.11 -10.08
N ASN A 27 10.52 -0.80 -9.88
CA ASN A 27 10.14 -1.80 -10.88
C ASN A 27 8.74 -1.54 -11.48
N TRP A 28 7.86 -0.85 -10.77
CA TRP A 28 6.51 -0.55 -11.22
C TRP A 28 6.43 0.69 -12.11
N PRO A 29 5.46 0.75 -13.04
CA PRO A 29 5.23 1.93 -13.86
C PRO A 29 4.73 3.09 -13.00
N SER A 30 5.15 4.31 -13.34
CA SER A 30 4.70 5.52 -12.67
C SER A 30 3.21 5.79 -12.94
N ILE A 31 2.45 6.14 -11.89
CA ILE A 31 1.06 6.60 -11.97
C ILE A 31 1.04 8.11 -11.71
N THR A 32 0.77 8.90 -12.74
CA THR A 32 0.80 10.38 -12.67
C THR A 32 -0.59 11.02 -12.79
N LYS A 33 -1.65 10.20 -12.93
CA LYS A 33 -3.04 10.64 -13.04
C LYS A 33 -3.92 9.81 -12.13
N THR A 34 -4.89 10.45 -11.47
CA THR A 34 -5.90 9.79 -10.66
C THR A 34 -6.74 8.83 -11.50
N LYS A 35 -7.03 7.67 -10.93
CA LYS A 35 -7.94 6.66 -11.49
C LYS A 35 -9.04 6.37 -10.46
N PRO A 36 -10.20 5.86 -10.87
CA PRO A 36 -11.21 5.37 -9.93
C PRO A 36 -10.63 4.31 -8.99
N ALA A 37 -11.16 4.23 -7.77
CA ALA A 37 -10.84 3.15 -6.85
C ALA A 37 -11.31 1.79 -7.43
N LEU A 38 -10.75 0.69 -6.92
CA LEU A 38 -11.21 -0.65 -7.27
C LEU A 38 -12.68 -0.85 -6.81
N PRO A 39 -13.49 -1.65 -7.53
CA PRO A 39 -14.89 -1.89 -7.18
C PRO A 39 -15.08 -2.39 -5.74
N GLU A 40 -14.13 -3.18 -5.24
CA GLU A 40 -14.17 -3.80 -3.92
C GLU A 40 -13.54 -2.92 -2.82
N ALA A 41 -13.06 -1.71 -3.14
CA ALA A 41 -12.29 -0.88 -2.21
C ALA A 41 -12.99 -0.66 -0.86
N GLU A 42 -14.32 -0.45 -0.88
CA GLU A 42 -15.12 -0.26 0.33
C GLU A 42 -15.14 -1.51 1.24
N GLN A 43 -15.11 -2.71 0.64
CA GLN A 43 -15.09 -3.97 1.38
C GLN A 43 -13.75 -4.19 2.09
N TYR A 44 -12.65 -3.73 1.49
CA TYR A 44 -11.30 -3.94 2.00
C TYR A 44 -10.77 -2.79 2.85
N LYS A 45 -11.53 -1.71 3.06
CA LYS A 45 -11.03 -0.49 3.72
C LYS A 45 -10.56 -0.74 5.17
N ASP A 46 -11.25 -1.62 5.90
CA ASP A 46 -11.00 -1.90 7.31
C ASP A 46 -10.34 -3.29 7.54
N VAL A 47 -10.17 -4.07 6.48
CA VAL A 47 -9.50 -5.38 6.53
C VAL A 47 -8.00 -5.21 6.78
N LYS A 48 -7.49 -5.93 7.78
CA LYS A 48 -6.07 -5.97 8.18
C LYS A 48 -5.33 -7.10 7.47
N ASP A 49 -4.00 -7.07 7.55
CA ASP A 49 -3.12 -8.16 7.10
C ASP A 49 -3.29 -8.55 5.62
N LYS A 50 -3.58 -7.57 4.76
CA LYS A 50 -3.77 -7.76 3.31
C LYS A 50 -2.48 -7.98 2.51
N LEU A 51 -1.34 -8.16 3.18
CA LEU A 51 -0.05 -8.27 2.52
C LEU A 51 0.02 -9.48 1.57
N ASP A 52 -0.61 -10.59 1.95
CA ASP A 52 -0.66 -11.81 1.14
C ASP A 52 -1.46 -11.65 -0.16
N MET A 53 -2.25 -10.57 -0.28
CA MET A 53 -3.02 -10.24 -1.48
C MET A 53 -2.24 -9.34 -2.45
N LEU A 54 -1.00 -8.97 -2.13
CA LEU A 54 -0.17 -8.12 -2.99
C LEU A 54 0.26 -8.87 -4.26
N VAL A 55 -0.24 -8.40 -5.40
CA VAL A 55 0.22 -8.83 -6.73
C VAL A 55 1.42 -7.98 -7.13
N ARG A 56 2.52 -8.61 -7.58
CA ARG A 56 3.77 -7.93 -7.96
C ARG A 56 3.89 -7.75 -9.46
#